data_AF-A0A2E9VVW3-F1
#
_entry.id   AF-A0A2E9VVW3-F1
#
_cell.length_a   1.000
_cell.length_b   1.000
_cell.length_c   1.000
_cell.angle_alpha   90.00
_cell.angle_beta   90.00
_cell.angle_gamma   90.00
#
_symmetry.space_group_name_H-M   'P 1'
#
loop_
_entity.id
_entity.type
_entity.pdbx_description
1 polymer ?
#
loop_
_entity_poly.entity_id
_entity_poly.type
_entity_poly.pdbx_seq_one_letter_code
_entity_poly.pdbx_strand_id
1 'polypeptide(L)'
;MNINSKPLVAVKEKLMIPFIRCLVTCVFFCLIAGPVSGEDWSHWRGARRNGIVAESSGWKDGKWPLHESWRVQVPEGASSPIVVNGQLFTTGWQEDQEHVVCLDTMSGKELWRQSYPCPKYGRLATGDEGLYSGPSSTPEFDTQTGLLYTLSTDGDLNCWNTRSKGQRVWSLNLYDSFDVPQRPRVGRSGLRDYGYTSSPLIHADWLIVEVGARQGNLIAFDKKNGMRAWASQSNASAGHNAGPVLMMVEGLPCVAIHNHDGLLVARLDSGNEGHTVATYPWITSFANNIASVAVHDDCVLLTSAYNQNRIAKLRITLKGAELQWEQKAASKVCTPLIYYGHVYWAWQNLFCLDFETGRIVWSGGTCGDAGSCIVTADEKLIVWAGNGELSLVELADRSSEEYTELDSMKRIGKTDAWPHVALSNGRLYCKDRNGQIVCLELLP
;
A
#
# COMPACT_ATOMS: atom_id res chain seq x y z
N MET A 1 -44.27 68.91 -32.22
CA MET A 1 -45.48 68.76 -31.38
C MET A 1 -45.05 68.15 -30.07
N ASN A 2 -44.62 69.01 -29.14
CA ASN A 2 -45.36 69.48 -27.95
C ASN A 2 -45.42 68.43 -26.83
N ILE A 3 -44.54 68.56 -25.82
CA ILE A 3 -44.76 69.15 -24.47
C ILE A 3 -45.21 68.04 -23.49
N ASN A 4 -44.32 67.55 -22.61
CA ASN A 4 -44.08 68.00 -21.22
C ASN A 4 -45.31 67.91 -20.29
N SER A 5 -45.24 67.13 -19.20
CA SER A 5 -45.51 67.58 -17.80
C SER A 5 -45.84 66.42 -16.81
N LYS A 6 -45.04 66.36 -15.73
CA LYS A 6 -45.36 65.82 -14.39
C LYS A 6 -46.47 66.68 -13.72
N PRO A 7 -47.21 66.29 -12.64
CA PRO A 7 -46.62 65.93 -11.33
C PRO A 7 -47.40 65.01 -10.35
N LEU A 8 -46.73 64.79 -9.22
CA LEU A 8 -47.14 64.14 -7.97
C LEU A 8 -48.48 64.60 -7.38
N VAL A 9 -49.20 63.68 -6.74
CA VAL A 9 -49.91 63.94 -5.46
C VAL A 9 -49.78 62.71 -4.55
N ALA A 10 -49.31 62.96 -3.33
CA ALA A 10 -49.30 62.04 -2.21
C ALA A 10 -50.57 62.24 -1.37
N VAL A 11 -51.16 61.16 -0.85
CA VAL A 11 -52.00 61.22 0.37
C VAL A 11 -51.63 60.05 1.27
N LYS A 12 -51.30 60.42 2.52
CA LYS A 12 -51.02 59.56 3.68
C LYS A 12 -52.32 59.05 4.29
N GLU A 13 -52.33 57.82 4.78
CA GLU A 13 -53.09 57.37 5.97
C GLU A 13 -52.54 56.00 6.41
N LYS A 14 -51.67 55.97 7.44
CA LYS A 14 -51.94 55.70 8.87
C LYS A 14 -52.17 54.21 9.21
N LEU A 15 -51.18 53.69 9.96
CA LEU A 15 -51.25 52.74 11.08
C LEU A 15 -51.97 51.40 10.89
N MET A 16 -51.21 50.30 10.97
CA MET A 16 -51.15 49.47 12.18
C MET A 16 -50.11 48.35 12.03
N ILE A 17 -49.09 48.38 12.87
CA ILE A 17 -48.19 47.26 13.14
C ILE A 17 -48.92 46.32 14.10
N PRO A 18 -48.79 44.99 13.94
CA PRO A 18 -48.42 44.19 15.07
C PRO A 18 -47.13 43.41 14.81
N PHE A 19 -46.25 43.53 15.79
CA PHE A 19 -45.06 42.74 16.06
C PHE A 19 -45.26 41.25 15.74
N ILE A 20 -44.46 40.72 14.81
CA ILE A 20 -44.07 39.30 14.86
C ILE A 20 -42.56 39.28 15.10
N ARG A 21 -42.23 38.94 16.34
CA ARG A 21 -40.92 38.45 16.77
C ARG A 21 -40.60 37.21 15.94
N CYS A 22 -39.65 37.31 15.02
CA CYS A 22 -38.91 36.15 14.55
C CYS A 22 -37.46 36.30 14.99
N LEU A 23 -37.09 35.47 15.98
CA LEU A 23 -35.75 35.28 16.50
C LEU A 23 -34.73 35.22 15.36
N VAL A 24 -33.70 36.07 15.44
CA VAL A 24 -32.43 35.81 14.77
C VAL A 24 -31.76 34.66 15.53
N THR A 25 -31.95 33.44 15.05
CA THR A 25 -31.21 32.28 15.55
C THR A 25 -29.81 32.35 14.95
N CYS A 26 -28.86 32.95 15.67
CA CYS A 26 -27.44 32.76 15.42
C CYS A 26 -27.12 31.27 15.62
N VAL A 27 -27.10 30.52 14.52
CA VAL A 27 -26.57 29.15 14.50
C VAL A 27 -25.06 29.27 14.65
N PHE A 28 -24.59 29.17 15.89
CA PHE A 28 -23.19 28.88 16.20
C PHE A 28 -22.88 27.50 15.61
N PHE A 29 -22.22 27.47 14.46
CA PHE A 29 -21.62 26.25 13.92
C PHE A 29 -20.37 25.96 14.76
N CYS A 30 -20.57 25.38 15.95
CA CYS A 30 -19.48 24.72 16.65
C CYS A 30 -19.06 23.54 15.78
N LEU A 31 -17.98 23.72 15.02
CA LEU A 31 -17.14 22.63 14.54
C LEU A 31 -16.70 21.86 15.79
N ILE A 32 -17.45 20.80 16.13
CA ILE A 32 -16.95 19.77 17.02
C ILE A 32 -15.84 19.12 16.21
N ALA A 33 -14.61 19.61 16.37
CA ALA A 33 -13.43 18.81 16.07
C ALA A 33 -13.51 17.63 17.05
N GLY A 34 -14.15 16.55 16.61
CA GLY A 34 -13.99 15.26 17.25
C GLY A 34 -12.49 14.96 17.32
N PRO A 35 -12.04 14.15 18.30
CA PRO A 35 -10.68 13.63 18.22
C PRO A 35 -10.50 13.06 16.82
N VAL A 36 -9.45 13.48 16.12
CA VAL A 36 -9.04 12.85 14.87
C VAL A 36 -8.77 11.40 15.25
N SER A 37 -9.77 10.55 15.04
CA SER A 37 -9.60 9.11 15.17
C SER A 37 -8.56 8.73 14.13
N GLY A 38 -7.53 7.99 14.54
CA GLY A 38 -6.56 7.49 13.58
C GLY A 38 -7.23 6.64 12.51
N GLU A 39 -6.53 6.49 11.39
CA GLU A 39 -7.01 5.71 10.25
C GLU A 39 -6.60 4.25 10.45
N ASP A 40 -7.54 3.32 10.25
CA ASP A 40 -7.18 1.90 10.19
C ASP A 40 -6.26 1.65 9.00
N TRP A 41 -5.24 0.82 9.20
CA TRP A 41 -4.29 0.38 8.18
C TRP A 41 -4.67 -1.03 7.72
N SER A 42 -5.72 -1.16 6.91
CA SER A 42 -6.31 -2.47 6.55
C SER A 42 -5.63 -3.23 5.40
N HIS A 43 -4.70 -2.59 4.69
CA HIS A 43 -4.12 -3.12 3.45
C HIS A 43 -2.60 -2.86 3.35
N TRP A 44 -1.96 -3.54 2.39
CA TRP A 44 -0.61 -3.18 1.92
C TRP A 44 -0.52 -1.68 1.64
N ARG A 45 0.43 -0.97 2.28
CA ARG A 45 0.62 0.49 2.18
C ARG A 45 -0.58 1.35 2.63
N GLY A 46 -1.35 0.85 3.59
CA GLY A 46 -2.39 1.59 4.30
C GLY A 46 -3.75 1.53 3.61
N ALA A 47 -4.75 2.22 4.18
CA ALA A 47 -6.15 2.17 3.73
C ALA A 47 -6.34 2.41 2.22
N ARG A 48 -5.49 3.24 1.62
CA ARG A 48 -5.53 3.61 0.19
C ARG A 48 -4.47 2.93 -0.68
N ARG A 49 -3.64 2.04 -0.10
CA ARG A 49 -2.50 1.36 -0.78
C ARG A 49 -1.43 2.26 -1.41
N ASN A 50 -1.35 3.51 -0.97
CA ASN A 50 -0.48 4.53 -1.57
C ASN A 50 0.59 5.07 -0.60
N GLY A 51 0.63 4.63 0.65
CA GLY A 51 1.59 5.09 1.66
C GLY A 51 1.33 6.51 2.16
N ILE A 52 0.18 7.12 1.83
CA ILE A 52 -0.24 8.41 2.37
C ILE A 52 -1.21 8.13 3.51
N VAL A 53 -0.97 8.71 4.69
CA VAL A 53 -1.84 8.57 5.87
C VAL A 53 -2.49 9.87 6.29
N ALA A 54 -3.70 9.76 6.84
CA ALA A 54 -4.45 10.90 7.37
C ALA A 54 -3.96 11.36 8.76
N GLU A 55 -2.99 10.67 9.35
CA GLU A 55 -2.45 10.96 10.68
C GLU A 55 -1.20 11.83 10.61
N SER A 56 -1.02 12.66 11.63
CA SER A 56 0.18 13.49 11.79
C SER A 56 1.37 12.64 12.26
N SER A 57 2.58 13.04 11.89
CA SER A 57 3.82 12.51 12.43
C SER A 57 4.06 12.87 13.90
N GLY A 58 3.27 13.78 14.46
CA GLY A 58 3.46 14.33 15.81
C GLY A 58 4.61 15.33 15.92
N TRP A 59 5.31 15.65 14.82
CA TRP A 59 6.42 16.58 14.82
C TRP A 59 6.01 17.98 15.28
N LYS A 60 6.65 18.45 16.36
CA LYS A 60 6.34 19.77 16.94
C LYS A 60 7.55 20.33 17.66
N ASP A 61 7.79 21.64 17.47
CA ASP A 61 8.83 22.39 18.17
C ASP A 61 10.24 21.76 18.08
N GLY A 62 10.56 21.17 16.92
CA GLY A 62 11.86 20.53 16.68
C GLY A 62 12.04 19.16 17.33
N LYS A 63 10.94 18.50 17.72
CA LYS A 63 10.97 17.19 18.38
C LYS A 63 9.98 16.21 17.75
N TRP A 64 10.42 14.96 17.62
CA TRP A 64 9.56 13.84 17.26
C TRP A 64 9.18 13.06 18.53
N PRO A 65 7.92 13.16 19.01
CA PRO A 65 7.55 12.67 20.34
C PRO A 65 7.23 11.17 20.34
N LEU A 66 8.16 10.35 19.84
CA LEU A 66 8.05 8.91 19.78
C LEU A 66 8.61 8.26 21.05
N HIS A 67 7.87 7.32 21.64
CA HIS A 67 8.36 6.43 22.69
C HIS A 67 8.01 4.97 22.40
N GLU A 68 8.93 4.07 22.74
CA GLU A 68 8.64 2.63 22.69
C GLU A 68 7.57 2.29 23.72
N SER A 69 6.42 1.83 23.23
CA SER A 69 5.30 1.38 24.05
C SER A 69 5.45 -0.09 24.42
N TRP A 70 5.77 -0.92 23.42
CA TRP A 70 6.05 -2.34 23.60
C TRP A 70 6.87 -2.90 22.44
N ARG A 71 7.43 -4.09 22.69
CA ARG A 71 8.21 -4.87 21.73
C ARG A 71 7.89 -6.35 21.89
N VAL A 72 7.73 -7.05 20.78
CA VAL A 72 7.38 -8.48 20.77
C VAL A 72 8.10 -9.21 19.65
N GLN A 73 8.32 -10.51 19.83
CA GLN A 73 8.87 -11.41 18.83
C GLN A 73 7.74 -12.26 18.25
N VAL A 74 7.53 -12.18 16.94
CA VAL A 74 6.66 -13.06 16.16
C VAL A 74 7.52 -13.97 15.25
N PRO A 75 6.93 -14.99 14.60
CA PRO A 75 7.63 -15.80 13.59
C PRO A 75 8.24 -14.95 12.46
N GLU A 76 9.30 -15.45 11.82
CA GLU A 76 10.11 -14.67 10.86
C GLU A 76 9.41 -14.48 9.51
N GLY A 77 9.65 -13.36 8.83
CA GLY A 77 9.09 -13.09 7.51
C GLY A 77 9.06 -11.61 7.18
N ALA A 78 9.00 -11.30 5.89
CA ALA A 78 8.93 -9.94 5.36
C ALA A 78 7.49 -9.38 5.26
N SER A 79 6.48 -10.15 5.68
CA SER A 79 5.08 -9.71 5.70
C SER A 79 4.89 -8.47 6.57
N SER A 80 4.28 -7.42 6.00
CA SER A 80 4.02 -6.17 6.72
C SER A 80 2.86 -6.31 7.70
N PRO A 81 2.89 -5.63 8.85
CA PRO A 81 1.75 -5.57 9.73
C PRO A 81 0.62 -4.74 9.10
N ILE A 82 -0.63 -5.15 9.36
CA ILE A 82 -1.82 -4.33 9.16
C ILE A 82 -2.51 -4.10 10.51
N VAL A 83 -3.20 -2.97 10.67
CA VAL A 83 -3.80 -2.57 11.94
C VAL A 83 -5.24 -2.16 11.72
N VAL A 84 -6.17 -2.83 12.40
CA VAL A 84 -7.61 -2.58 12.26
C VAL A 84 -8.28 -2.73 13.62
N ASN A 85 -9.10 -1.77 14.02
CA ASN A 85 -9.89 -1.83 15.26
C ASN A 85 -9.04 -2.18 16.51
N GLY A 86 -7.85 -1.60 16.62
CA GLY A 86 -6.93 -1.85 17.74
C GLY A 86 -6.28 -3.24 17.74
N GLN A 87 -6.38 -3.99 16.64
CA GLN A 87 -5.70 -5.28 16.44
C GLN A 87 -4.64 -5.17 15.35
N LEU A 88 -3.46 -5.74 15.58
CA LEU A 88 -2.41 -5.87 14.58
C LEU A 88 -2.37 -7.29 14.04
N PHE A 89 -2.43 -7.45 12.72
CA PHE A 89 -2.31 -8.74 12.04
C PHE A 89 -1.02 -8.80 11.22
N THR A 90 -0.32 -9.93 11.28
CA THR A 90 0.86 -10.20 10.46
C THR A 90 1.03 -11.70 10.26
N THR A 91 1.86 -12.09 9.29
CA THR A 91 2.26 -13.48 9.11
C THR A 91 3.77 -13.67 9.32
N GLY A 92 4.15 -14.91 9.62
CA GLY A 92 5.54 -15.31 9.75
C GLY A 92 5.69 -16.83 9.76
N TRP A 93 6.89 -17.31 9.58
CA TRP A 93 7.23 -18.73 9.48
C TRP A 93 8.03 -19.17 10.71
N GLN A 94 7.70 -20.34 11.25
CA GLN A 94 8.45 -21.00 12.32
C GLN A 94 8.15 -22.51 12.28
N GLU A 95 9.21 -23.33 12.32
CA GLU A 95 9.11 -24.80 12.50
C GLU A 95 8.20 -25.48 11.46
N ASP A 96 8.45 -25.24 10.16
CA ASP A 96 7.68 -25.80 9.03
C ASP A 96 6.19 -25.42 9.02
N GLN A 97 5.86 -24.33 9.71
CA GLN A 97 4.52 -23.76 9.76
C GLN A 97 4.58 -22.28 9.40
N GLU A 98 3.59 -21.82 8.63
CA GLU A 98 3.28 -20.40 8.56
C GLU A 98 2.20 -20.07 9.59
N HIS A 99 2.37 -18.93 10.26
CA HIS A 99 1.54 -18.47 11.36
C HIS A 99 0.85 -17.17 10.96
N VAL A 100 -0.44 -17.06 11.27
CA VAL A 100 -1.19 -15.80 11.27
C VAL A 100 -1.32 -15.36 12.71
N VAL A 101 -0.72 -14.21 13.03
CA VAL A 101 -0.64 -13.69 14.40
C VAL A 101 -1.52 -12.44 14.51
N CYS A 102 -2.34 -12.40 15.55
CA CYS A 102 -3.12 -11.22 15.94
C CYS A 102 -2.65 -10.73 17.31
N LEU A 103 -2.28 -9.45 17.38
CA LEU A 103 -1.81 -8.79 18.59
C LEU A 103 -2.75 -7.66 19.01
N ASP A 104 -2.84 -7.42 20.31
CA ASP A 104 -3.43 -6.22 20.87
C ASP A 104 -2.49 -5.02 20.65
N THR A 105 -2.97 -3.98 20.00
CA THR A 105 -2.14 -2.80 19.65
C THR A 105 -1.67 -1.99 20.86
N MET A 106 -2.37 -2.10 21.99
CA MET A 106 -2.05 -1.33 23.20
C MET A 106 -0.94 -1.98 24.01
N SER A 107 -0.90 -3.32 24.07
CA SER A 107 0.02 -4.07 24.93
C SER A 107 1.02 -4.96 24.19
N GLY A 108 0.84 -5.17 22.88
CA GLY A 108 1.64 -6.11 22.09
C GLY A 108 1.37 -7.58 22.42
N LYS A 109 0.38 -7.88 23.26
CA LYS A 109 0.03 -9.25 23.65
C LYS A 109 -0.68 -9.97 22.51
N GLU A 110 -0.33 -11.24 22.32
CA GLU A 110 -1.04 -12.10 21.37
C GLU A 110 -2.49 -12.33 21.81
N LEU A 111 -3.43 -12.01 20.93
CA LEU A 111 -4.86 -12.25 21.10
C LEU A 111 -5.25 -13.63 20.58
N TRP A 112 -4.70 -14.01 19.43
CA TRP A 112 -4.82 -15.34 18.85
C TRP A 112 -3.75 -15.59 17.80
N ARG A 113 -3.53 -16.88 17.52
CA ARG A 113 -2.65 -17.36 16.46
C ARG A 113 -3.31 -18.54 15.76
N GLN A 114 -3.14 -18.60 14.44
CA GLN A 114 -3.44 -19.78 13.63
C GLN A 114 -2.17 -20.23 12.92
N SER A 115 -2.06 -21.51 12.61
CA SER A 115 -0.92 -22.04 11.87
C SER A 115 -1.34 -23.13 10.89
N TYR A 116 -0.54 -23.32 9.85
CA TYR A 116 -0.70 -24.38 8.88
C TYR A 116 0.66 -24.80 8.31
N PRO A 117 0.81 -26.07 7.86
CA PRO A 117 2.02 -26.53 7.20
C PRO A 117 2.34 -25.65 6.00
N CYS A 118 3.56 -25.13 5.97
CA CYS A 118 4.06 -24.33 4.87
C CYS A 118 5.58 -24.47 4.85
N PRO A 119 6.19 -24.85 3.71
CA PRO A 119 7.64 -24.85 3.61
C PRO A 119 8.20 -23.44 3.82
N LYS A 120 9.43 -23.34 4.32
CA LYS A 120 10.11 -22.04 4.55
C LYS A 120 10.20 -21.17 3.30
N TYR A 121 10.22 -21.83 2.15
CA TYR A 121 10.26 -21.30 0.79
C TYR A 121 9.16 -21.98 -0.01
N GLY A 122 8.60 -21.32 -1.03
CA GLY A 122 7.64 -21.99 -1.92
C GLY A 122 8.17 -23.31 -2.50
N ARG A 123 7.29 -24.30 -2.75
CA ARG A 123 7.67 -25.66 -3.20
C ARG A 123 8.42 -25.70 -4.53
N LEU A 124 8.26 -24.66 -5.35
CA LEU A 124 8.96 -24.48 -6.62
C LEU A 124 10.10 -23.46 -6.50
N ALA A 125 10.45 -23.02 -5.29
CA ALA A 125 11.47 -22.01 -5.09
C ALA A 125 12.83 -22.49 -5.59
N THR A 126 13.60 -21.55 -6.10
CA THR A 126 14.99 -21.76 -6.54
C THR A 126 15.69 -20.43 -6.35
N GLY A 127 16.79 -20.39 -5.59
CA GLY A 127 17.53 -19.14 -5.44
C GLY A 127 18.27 -18.96 -4.13
N ASP A 128 18.57 -17.72 -3.81
CA ASP A 128 19.45 -17.36 -2.69
C ASP A 128 18.69 -17.35 -1.36
N GLU A 129 18.50 -18.55 -0.78
CA GLU A 129 17.79 -18.82 0.48
C GLU A 129 18.34 -18.07 1.71
N GLY A 130 19.50 -17.42 1.61
CA GLY A 130 20.04 -16.53 2.64
C GLY A 130 19.38 -15.14 2.69
N LEU A 131 18.80 -14.68 1.57
CA LEU A 131 18.29 -13.30 1.43
C LEU A 131 16.77 -13.17 1.59
N TYR A 132 16.03 -14.27 1.50
CA TYR A 132 14.57 -14.31 1.69
C TYR A 132 14.21 -15.52 2.55
N SER A 133 13.07 -15.48 3.25
CA SER A 133 12.50 -16.61 3.99
C SER A 133 11.12 -16.26 4.53
N GLY A 134 10.24 -17.26 4.61
CA GLY A 134 8.89 -17.08 5.13
C GLY A 134 8.00 -16.17 4.28
N PRO A 135 6.81 -15.82 4.78
CA PRO A 135 5.86 -15.00 4.03
C PRO A 135 6.36 -13.57 3.82
N SER A 136 6.18 -13.06 2.61
CA SER A 136 6.38 -11.65 2.25
C SER A 136 5.09 -10.92 1.93
N SER A 137 4.04 -11.66 1.56
CA SER A 137 2.71 -11.11 1.28
C SER A 137 2.13 -10.43 2.52
N THR A 138 1.59 -9.22 2.34
CA THR A 138 0.90 -8.50 3.42
C THR A 138 -0.56 -8.98 3.49
N PRO A 139 -1.10 -9.25 4.70
CA PRO A 139 -2.50 -9.62 4.84
C PRO A 139 -3.43 -8.51 4.31
N GLU A 140 -4.62 -8.92 3.90
CA GLU A 140 -5.65 -8.03 3.35
C GLU A 140 -6.92 -8.17 4.21
N PHE A 141 -7.41 -7.08 4.80
CA PHE A 141 -8.58 -7.12 5.70
C PHE A 141 -9.81 -6.47 5.07
N ASP A 142 -10.95 -7.17 5.09
CA ASP A 142 -12.24 -6.62 4.70
C ASP A 142 -12.97 -6.00 5.89
N THR A 143 -12.96 -4.67 5.97
CA THR A 143 -13.61 -3.91 7.05
C THR A 143 -15.11 -4.15 7.14
N GLN A 144 -15.75 -4.56 6.04
CA GLN A 144 -17.19 -4.83 6.03
C GLN A 144 -17.54 -6.17 6.68
N THR A 145 -16.76 -7.21 6.40
CA THR A 145 -17.07 -8.58 6.85
C THR A 145 -16.29 -8.99 8.09
N GLY A 146 -15.15 -8.34 8.37
CA GLY A 146 -14.19 -8.78 9.38
C GLY A 146 -13.38 -10.01 8.96
N LEU A 147 -13.35 -10.31 7.66
CA LEU A 147 -12.54 -11.38 7.10
C LEU A 147 -11.11 -10.88 6.83
N LEU A 148 -10.13 -11.72 7.16
CA LEU A 148 -8.72 -11.51 6.88
C LEU A 148 -8.26 -12.52 5.82
N TYR A 149 -7.55 -12.06 4.80
CA TYR A 149 -7.01 -12.88 3.73
C TYR A 149 -5.48 -12.91 3.79
N THR A 150 -4.89 -14.09 3.64
CA THR A 150 -3.44 -14.28 3.60
C THR A 150 -3.05 -15.14 2.40
N LEU A 151 -1.87 -14.88 1.84
CA LEU A 151 -1.24 -15.70 0.81
C LEU A 151 0.14 -16.16 1.30
N SER A 152 0.31 -17.47 1.44
CA SER A 152 1.58 -18.05 1.90
C SER A 152 2.65 -18.03 0.80
N THR A 153 3.92 -18.21 1.18
CA THR A 153 5.00 -18.38 0.19
C THR A 153 4.76 -19.57 -0.76
N ASP A 154 4.02 -20.58 -0.29
CA ASP A 154 3.67 -21.79 -1.05
C ASP A 154 2.29 -21.73 -1.71
N GLY A 155 1.68 -20.55 -1.79
CA GLY A 155 0.45 -20.32 -2.54
C GLY A 155 -0.83 -20.71 -1.80
N ASP A 156 -0.80 -20.95 -0.49
CA ASP A 156 -2.02 -21.14 0.30
C ASP A 156 -2.75 -19.80 0.46
N LEU A 157 -3.83 -19.64 -0.29
CA LEU A 157 -4.74 -18.52 -0.18
C LEU A 157 -5.80 -18.87 0.87
N ASN A 158 -5.78 -18.18 2.00
CA ASN A 158 -6.62 -18.48 3.15
C ASN A 158 -7.52 -17.31 3.52
N CYS A 159 -8.72 -17.63 4.00
CA CYS A 159 -9.65 -16.68 4.60
C CYS A 159 -9.91 -17.02 6.07
N TRP A 160 -9.78 -16.03 6.94
CA TRP A 160 -9.88 -16.17 8.39
C TRP A 160 -10.97 -15.26 8.94
N ASN A 161 -11.83 -15.80 9.80
CA ASN A 161 -12.81 -15.02 10.53
C ASN A 161 -12.19 -14.44 11.81
N THR A 162 -11.86 -13.15 11.80
CA THR A 162 -11.18 -12.49 12.93
C THR A 162 -12.06 -12.37 14.17
N ARG A 163 -13.40 -12.33 13.99
CA ARG A 163 -14.38 -12.31 15.09
C ARG A 163 -14.47 -13.65 15.83
N SER A 164 -13.97 -14.71 15.20
CA SER A 164 -13.90 -16.07 15.77
C SER A 164 -12.45 -16.53 15.97
N LYS A 165 -11.58 -15.63 16.47
CA LYS A 165 -10.16 -15.93 16.77
C LYS A 165 -9.38 -16.51 15.58
N GLY A 166 -9.69 -16.01 14.38
CA GLY A 166 -9.05 -16.44 13.15
C GLY A 166 -9.52 -17.82 12.67
N GLN A 167 -10.71 -18.31 13.03
CA GLN A 167 -11.20 -19.57 12.47
C GLN A 167 -11.20 -19.52 10.93
N ARG A 168 -10.58 -20.51 10.29
CA ARG A 168 -10.53 -20.61 8.83
C ARG A 168 -11.94 -20.79 8.24
N VAL A 169 -12.28 -19.94 7.28
CA VAL A 169 -13.57 -19.96 6.56
C VAL A 169 -13.44 -20.80 5.30
N TRP A 170 -12.41 -20.53 4.50
CA TRP A 170 -12.07 -21.28 3.30
C TRP A 170 -10.56 -21.20 3.05
N SER A 171 -10.05 -22.10 2.23
CA SER A 171 -8.64 -22.17 1.84
C SER A 171 -8.52 -22.91 0.51
N LEU A 172 -7.55 -22.51 -0.31
CA LEU A 172 -7.13 -23.23 -1.51
C LEU A 172 -5.64 -22.98 -1.75
N ASN A 173 -4.94 -23.95 -2.32
CA ASN A 173 -3.56 -23.77 -2.74
C ASN A 173 -3.52 -23.43 -4.24
N LEU A 174 -2.84 -22.34 -4.60
CA LEU A 174 -2.78 -21.83 -5.97
C LEU A 174 -2.05 -22.80 -6.92
N TYR A 175 -0.96 -23.43 -6.48
CA TYR A 175 -0.25 -24.42 -7.30
C TYR A 175 -1.16 -25.60 -7.62
N ASP A 176 -1.84 -26.12 -6.61
CA ASP A 176 -2.69 -27.31 -6.76
C ASP A 176 -4.00 -27.02 -7.51
N SER A 177 -4.57 -25.83 -7.32
CA SER A 177 -5.86 -25.47 -7.93
C SER A 177 -5.76 -25.04 -9.39
N PHE A 178 -4.59 -24.56 -9.83
CA PHE A 178 -4.41 -23.97 -11.15
C PHE A 178 -3.25 -24.56 -11.95
N ASP A 179 -2.60 -25.62 -11.45
CA ASP A 179 -1.42 -26.26 -12.05
C ASP A 179 -0.32 -25.23 -12.38
N VAL A 180 -0.04 -24.32 -11.43
CA VAL A 180 0.87 -23.20 -11.67
C VAL A 180 2.29 -23.73 -11.87
N PRO A 181 2.94 -23.44 -13.03
CA PRO A 181 4.29 -23.91 -13.27
C PRO A 181 5.31 -23.10 -12.46
N GLN A 182 6.51 -23.65 -12.33
CA GLN A 182 7.66 -22.87 -11.89
C GLN A 182 7.88 -21.71 -12.86
N ARG A 183 8.20 -20.53 -12.34
CA ARG A 183 8.40 -19.34 -13.18
C ARG A 183 9.53 -19.58 -14.18
N PRO A 184 9.44 -19.02 -15.40
CA PRO A 184 10.43 -19.29 -16.43
C PRO A 184 11.75 -18.57 -16.12
N ARG A 185 12.85 -19.14 -16.63
CA ARG A 185 14.16 -18.51 -16.56
C ARG A 185 14.18 -17.25 -17.44
N VAL A 186 14.62 -16.14 -16.87
CA VAL A 186 14.78 -14.86 -17.58
C VAL A 186 16.20 -14.32 -17.51
N GLY A 187 16.62 -13.70 -18.61
CA GLY A 187 17.94 -13.11 -18.75
C GLY A 187 19.06 -14.15 -18.84
N ARG A 188 20.30 -13.69 -18.62
CA ARG A 188 21.49 -14.56 -18.64
C ARG A 188 21.74 -15.26 -17.30
N SER A 189 21.08 -14.81 -16.24
CA SER A 189 21.24 -15.34 -14.89
C SER A 189 20.62 -16.75 -14.74
N GLY A 190 20.92 -17.40 -13.61
CA GLY A 190 20.27 -18.66 -13.23
C GLY A 190 18.77 -18.47 -12.99
N LEU A 191 18.01 -19.58 -13.04
CA LEU A 191 16.62 -19.59 -12.65
C LEU A 191 16.48 -19.10 -11.20
N ARG A 192 15.47 -18.26 -10.96
CA ARG A 192 15.04 -17.85 -9.63
C ARG A 192 13.53 -17.89 -9.54
N ASP A 193 13.05 -18.40 -8.41
CA ASP A 193 11.64 -18.43 -8.05
C ASP A 193 11.59 -18.30 -6.52
N TYR A 194 10.83 -17.33 -6.02
CA TYR A 194 10.74 -16.98 -4.61
C TYR A 194 9.37 -17.35 -4.01
N GLY A 195 8.57 -18.17 -4.71
CA GLY A 195 7.20 -18.49 -4.30
C GLY A 195 6.26 -17.32 -4.51
N TYR A 196 5.21 -17.21 -3.69
CA TYR A 196 4.28 -16.08 -3.76
C TYR A 196 4.66 -14.96 -2.78
N THR A 197 4.66 -13.72 -3.28
CA THR A 197 4.98 -12.51 -2.52
C THR A 197 3.88 -11.45 -2.60
N SER A 198 2.99 -11.55 -3.59
CA SER A 198 2.00 -10.52 -3.92
C SER A 198 0.91 -10.45 -2.85
N SER A 199 0.60 -9.25 -2.37
CA SER A 199 -0.49 -9.03 -1.41
C SER A 199 -1.84 -9.07 -2.14
N PRO A 200 -2.83 -9.89 -1.73
CA PRO A 200 -4.17 -9.91 -2.32
C PRO A 200 -4.84 -8.53 -2.27
N LEU A 201 -5.82 -8.25 -3.13
CA LEU A 201 -6.55 -6.97 -3.17
C LEU A 201 -8.06 -7.21 -3.08
N ILE A 202 -8.73 -6.59 -2.13
CA ILE A 202 -10.19 -6.56 -2.11
C ILE A 202 -10.70 -5.47 -3.07
N HIS A 203 -11.65 -5.85 -3.93
CA HIS A 203 -12.44 -4.93 -4.72
C HIS A 203 -13.89 -5.41 -4.78
N ALA A 204 -14.81 -4.65 -4.19
CA ALA A 204 -16.21 -5.03 -4.03
C ALA A 204 -16.36 -6.42 -3.37
N ASP A 205 -16.94 -7.39 -4.08
CA ASP A 205 -17.12 -8.78 -3.62
C ASP A 205 -15.94 -9.71 -3.96
N TRP A 206 -14.90 -9.18 -4.60
CA TRP A 206 -13.76 -9.97 -5.04
C TRP A 206 -12.53 -9.80 -4.15
N LEU A 207 -11.82 -10.90 -4.00
CA LEU A 207 -10.41 -10.95 -3.64
C LEU A 207 -9.61 -11.23 -4.93
N ILE A 208 -8.88 -10.23 -5.40
CA ILE A 208 -8.05 -10.29 -6.61
C ILE A 208 -6.63 -10.71 -6.22
N VAL A 209 -6.11 -11.76 -6.85
CA VAL A 209 -4.80 -12.34 -6.55
C VAL A 209 -4.00 -12.51 -7.84
N GLU A 210 -2.70 -12.24 -7.77
CA GLU A 210 -1.76 -12.64 -8.82
C GLU A 210 -1.46 -14.14 -8.68
N VAL A 211 -2.08 -14.94 -9.54
CA VAL A 211 -1.88 -16.39 -9.58
C VAL A 211 -0.78 -16.74 -10.59
N GLY A 212 -0.70 -16.04 -11.73
CA GLY A 212 0.32 -16.34 -12.75
C GLY A 212 0.12 -17.68 -13.44
N ALA A 213 -1.13 -18.13 -13.58
CA ALA A 213 -1.49 -19.41 -14.18
C ALA A 213 -1.79 -19.28 -15.69
N ARG A 214 -1.85 -20.41 -16.39
CA ARG A 214 -2.22 -20.44 -17.83
C ARG A 214 -3.62 -19.88 -18.10
N GLN A 215 -4.51 -20.00 -17.11
CA GLN A 215 -5.89 -19.53 -17.14
C GLN A 215 -6.00 -18.01 -16.90
N GLY A 216 -4.96 -17.39 -16.35
CA GLY A 216 -4.91 -15.95 -16.06
C GLY A 216 -3.80 -15.57 -15.08
N ASN A 217 -3.20 -14.40 -15.29
CA ASN A 217 -2.25 -13.79 -14.36
C ASN A 217 -2.97 -13.32 -13.09
N LEU A 218 -4.03 -12.52 -13.24
CA LEU A 218 -4.91 -12.12 -12.15
C LEU A 218 -6.13 -13.04 -12.13
N ILE A 219 -6.49 -13.53 -10.95
CA ILE A 219 -7.74 -14.27 -10.73
C ILE A 219 -8.47 -13.61 -9.57
N ALA A 220 -9.76 -13.35 -9.77
CA ALA A 220 -10.65 -12.91 -8.71
C ALA A 220 -11.40 -14.10 -8.13
N PHE A 221 -11.49 -14.10 -6.81
CA PHE A 221 -12.27 -15.05 -6.03
C PHE A 221 -13.41 -14.31 -5.32
N ASP A 222 -14.57 -14.91 -5.19
CA ASP A 222 -15.59 -14.45 -4.25
C ASP A 222 -14.97 -14.46 -2.85
N LYS A 223 -14.92 -13.28 -2.22
CA LYS A 223 -14.20 -13.09 -0.96
C LYS A 223 -14.81 -13.90 0.20
N LYS A 224 -16.07 -14.33 0.11
CA LYS A 224 -16.77 -15.06 1.18
C LYS A 224 -16.58 -16.56 1.11
N ASN A 225 -16.39 -17.13 -0.08
CA ASN A 225 -16.34 -18.60 -0.26
C ASN A 225 -15.12 -19.11 -1.04
N GLY A 226 -14.28 -18.23 -1.60
CA GLY A 226 -13.08 -18.60 -2.33
C GLY A 226 -13.33 -19.18 -3.72
N MET A 227 -14.57 -19.14 -4.24
CA MET A 227 -14.89 -19.59 -5.60
C MET A 227 -14.39 -18.58 -6.63
N ARG A 228 -13.78 -19.07 -7.71
CA ARG A 228 -13.33 -18.22 -8.81
C ARG A 228 -14.50 -17.46 -9.44
N ALA A 229 -14.39 -16.13 -9.49
CA ALA A 229 -15.32 -15.24 -10.17
C ALA A 229 -14.90 -15.00 -11.63
N TRP A 230 -13.64 -14.60 -11.86
CA TRP A 230 -13.09 -14.35 -13.20
C TRP A 230 -11.58 -14.57 -13.22
N ALA A 231 -11.00 -14.67 -14.42
CA ALA A 231 -9.56 -14.71 -14.66
C ALA A 231 -9.20 -13.70 -15.76
N SER A 232 -8.05 -13.03 -15.63
CA SER A 232 -7.61 -12.04 -16.61
C SER A 232 -7.29 -12.66 -17.95
N GLN A 233 -7.46 -11.88 -19.02
CA GLN A 233 -7.07 -12.27 -20.37
C GLN A 233 -5.55 -12.52 -20.49
N SER A 234 -4.73 -11.71 -19.82
CA SER A 234 -3.29 -11.98 -19.70
C SER A 234 -3.06 -13.23 -18.87
N ASN A 235 -2.14 -14.09 -19.32
CA ASN A 235 -1.72 -15.33 -18.66
C ASN A 235 -0.21 -15.35 -18.35
N ALA A 236 0.39 -14.17 -18.25
CA ALA A 236 1.79 -14.02 -17.82
C ALA A 236 2.01 -14.65 -16.44
N SER A 237 3.20 -15.20 -16.21
CA SER A 237 3.60 -15.71 -14.89
C SER A 237 3.61 -14.59 -13.84
N ALA A 238 3.52 -14.97 -12.56
CA ALA A 238 3.56 -14.01 -11.47
C ALA A 238 4.95 -13.35 -11.35
N GLY A 239 5.02 -12.06 -10.98
CA GLY A 239 6.23 -11.24 -11.10
C GLY A 239 7.06 -11.00 -9.83
N HIS A 240 6.81 -11.72 -8.72
CA HIS A 240 7.43 -11.44 -7.42
C HIS A 240 7.30 -9.96 -6.99
N ASN A 241 6.10 -9.39 -7.11
CA ASN A 241 5.78 -8.03 -6.67
C ASN A 241 5.07 -8.02 -5.32
N ALA A 242 4.83 -6.82 -4.78
CA ALA A 242 4.17 -6.64 -3.50
C ALA A 242 2.63 -6.59 -3.55
N GLY A 243 2.00 -6.51 -4.73
CA GLY A 243 0.53 -6.48 -4.86
C GLY A 243 0.01 -5.64 -6.03
N PRO A 244 -1.23 -5.90 -6.50
CA PRO A 244 -1.94 -5.08 -7.48
C PRO A 244 -2.45 -3.76 -6.89
N VAL A 245 -2.73 -2.76 -7.73
CA VAL A 245 -3.21 -1.43 -7.31
C VAL A 245 -4.39 -1.01 -8.19
N LEU A 246 -5.43 -0.43 -7.58
CA LEU A 246 -6.58 0.10 -8.31
C LEU A 246 -6.21 1.39 -9.06
N MET A 247 -6.79 1.58 -10.24
CA MET A 247 -6.64 2.81 -11.01
C MET A 247 -7.89 3.11 -11.83
N MET A 248 -8.00 4.35 -12.33
CA MET A 248 -9.04 4.74 -13.28
C MET A 248 -8.40 5.03 -14.64
N VAL A 249 -8.94 4.47 -15.71
CA VAL A 249 -8.49 4.73 -17.09
C VAL A 249 -9.68 5.27 -17.87
N GLU A 250 -9.64 6.55 -18.23
CA GLU A 250 -10.71 7.23 -19.00
C GLU A 250 -12.12 6.99 -18.40
N GLY A 251 -12.21 6.99 -17.06
CA GLY A 251 -13.47 6.77 -16.32
C GLY A 251 -13.83 5.30 -16.07
N LEU A 252 -13.01 4.34 -16.51
CA LEU A 252 -13.22 2.91 -16.26
C LEU A 252 -12.36 2.41 -15.10
N PRO A 253 -12.96 1.65 -14.15
CA PRO A 253 -12.22 1.05 -13.05
C PRO A 253 -11.32 -0.08 -13.56
N CYS A 254 -10.05 -0.02 -13.18
CA CYS A 254 -9.02 -0.96 -13.60
C CYS A 254 -8.15 -1.39 -12.41
N VAL A 255 -7.39 -2.45 -12.62
CA VAL A 255 -6.33 -2.93 -11.71
C VAL A 255 -5.02 -3.02 -12.46
N ALA A 256 -3.95 -2.49 -11.87
CA ALA A 256 -2.59 -2.53 -12.38
C ALA A 256 -1.72 -3.49 -11.55
N ILE A 257 -0.84 -4.23 -12.21
CA ILE A 257 0.14 -5.10 -11.55
C ILE A 257 1.42 -5.21 -12.38
N HIS A 258 2.55 -5.40 -11.70
CA HIS A 258 3.84 -5.68 -12.32
C HIS A 258 4.10 -7.20 -12.31
N ASN A 259 3.63 -7.88 -13.34
CA ASN A 259 3.81 -9.33 -13.50
C ASN A 259 5.19 -9.66 -14.09
N HIS A 260 5.42 -10.93 -14.40
CA HIS A 260 6.69 -11.40 -14.95
C HIS A 260 7.13 -10.67 -16.24
N ASP A 261 6.19 -10.38 -17.14
CA ASP A 261 6.47 -9.81 -18.46
C ASP A 261 6.54 -8.28 -18.44
N GLY A 262 5.92 -7.65 -17.44
CA GLY A 262 5.95 -6.22 -17.18
C GLY A 262 4.66 -5.69 -16.58
N LEU A 263 4.24 -4.49 -16.97
CA LEU A 263 2.97 -3.93 -16.53
C LEU A 263 1.81 -4.66 -17.23
N LEU A 264 0.79 -5.00 -16.44
CA LEU A 264 -0.55 -5.34 -16.89
C LEU A 264 -1.55 -4.38 -16.25
N VAL A 265 -2.46 -3.84 -17.05
CA VAL A 265 -3.66 -3.13 -16.59
C VAL A 265 -4.88 -3.86 -17.15
N ALA A 266 -5.79 -4.26 -16.26
CA ALA A 266 -7.00 -5.00 -16.61
C ALA A 266 -8.26 -4.31 -16.07
N ARG A 267 -9.39 -4.47 -16.78
CA ARG A 267 -10.69 -3.88 -16.45
C ARG A 267 -11.35 -4.58 -15.26
N LEU A 268 -12.15 -3.81 -14.52
CA LEU A 268 -12.96 -4.29 -13.39
C LEU A 268 -14.45 -3.98 -13.55
N ASP A 269 -14.86 -3.28 -14.60
CA ASP A 269 -16.26 -2.96 -14.83
C ASP A 269 -17.05 -4.17 -15.37
N SER A 270 -18.36 -4.13 -15.11
CA SER A 270 -19.26 -5.25 -15.36
C SER A 270 -19.26 -5.71 -16.81
N GLY A 271 -19.00 -7.02 -17.01
CA GLY A 271 -18.96 -7.67 -18.31
C GLY A 271 -17.61 -7.55 -19.04
N ASN A 272 -16.62 -6.88 -18.45
CA ASN A 272 -15.27 -6.76 -18.99
C ASN A 272 -14.19 -7.19 -17.99
N GLU A 273 -14.57 -7.86 -16.91
CA GLU A 273 -13.68 -8.21 -15.82
C GLU A 273 -12.45 -8.98 -16.34
N GLY A 274 -11.26 -8.48 -16.01
CA GLY A 274 -10.00 -9.10 -16.41
C GLY A 274 -9.61 -8.88 -17.88
N HIS A 275 -10.41 -8.17 -18.70
CA HIS A 275 -9.99 -7.77 -20.05
C HIS A 275 -8.80 -6.83 -19.97
N THR A 276 -7.78 -7.09 -20.79
CA THR A 276 -6.56 -6.28 -20.83
C THR A 276 -6.84 -4.91 -21.45
N VAL A 277 -6.50 -3.84 -20.72
CA VAL A 277 -6.50 -2.46 -21.22
C VAL A 277 -5.13 -2.13 -21.83
N ALA A 278 -4.08 -2.41 -21.07
CA ALA A 278 -2.73 -2.04 -21.45
C ALA A 278 -1.71 -3.04 -20.92
N THR A 279 -0.61 -3.18 -21.66
CA THR A 279 0.60 -3.86 -21.23
C THR A 279 1.82 -3.02 -21.57
N TYR A 280 2.86 -3.08 -20.76
CA TYR A 280 4.15 -2.47 -21.08
C TYR A 280 5.30 -3.43 -20.72
N PRO A 281 6.13 -3.87 -21.69
CA PRO A 281 7.20 -4.83 -21.42
C PRO A 281 8.22 -4.30 -20.41
N TRP A 282 8.47 -5.09 -19.36
CA TRP A 282 9.44 -4.80 -18.31
C TRP A 282 9.93 -6.10 -17.68
N ILE A 283 10.79 -6.82 -18.38
CA ILE A 283 11.32 -8.11 -17.90
C ILE A 283 12.57 -7.89 -17.06
N THR A 284 12.54 -8.29 -15.80
CA THR A 284 13.70 -8.22 -14.90
C THR A 284 14.48 -9.53 -14.87
N SER A 285 15.80 -9.46 -14.65
CA SER A 285 16.57 -10.63 -14.23
C SER A 285 15.92 -11.24 -12.99
N PHE A 286 15.87 -12.56 -12.92
CA PHE A 286 15.23 -13.31 -11.83
C PHE A 286 13.71 -13.16 -11.73
N ALA A 287 13.08 -12.46 -12.68
CA ALA A 287 11.66 -12.10 -12.62
C ALA A 287 11.30 -11.38 -11.30
N ASN A 288 12.21 -10.57 -10.78
CA ASN A 288 12.03 -9.88 -9.50
C ASN A 288 11.55 -8.45 -9.72
N ASN A 289 10.25 -8.26 -9.54
CA ASN A 289 9.59 -6.96 -9.60
C ASN A 289 9.12 -6.52 -8.20
N ILE A 290 10.05 -6.53 -7.23
CA ILE A 290 9.76 -6.44 -5.79
C ILE A 290 8.89 -5.22 -5.45
N ALA A 291 9.25 -4.03 -5.97
CA ALA A 291 8.43 -2.85 -5.83
C ALA A 291 7.10 -3.00 -6.60
N SER A 292 5.96 -2.80 -5.92
CA SER A 292 4.66 -2.66 -6.58
C SER A 292 4.68 -1.50 -7.57
N VAL A 293 3.71 -1.51 -8.49
CA VAL A 293 3.37 -0.32 -9.26
C VAL A 293 2.88 0.79 -8.33
N ALA A 294 3.22 2.05 -8.63
CA ALA A 294 2.61 3.20 -7.98
C ALA A 294 1.67 3.89 -8.97
N VAL A 295 0.46 4.21 -8.53
CA VAL A 295 -0.60 4.80 -9.37
C VAL A 295 -0.91 6.20 -8.89
N HIS A 296 -1.07 7.13 -9.83
CA HIS A 296 -1.68 8.43 -9.60
C HIS A 296 -2.51 8.77 -10.84
N ASP A 297 -3.83 8.92 -10.65
CA ASP A 297 -4.81 9.03 -11.74
C ASP A 297 -4.68 7.91 -12.79
N ASP A 298 -4.38 8.28 -14.04
CA ASP A 298 -4.17 7.38 -15.17
C ASP A 298 -2.69 7.07 -15.41
N CYS A 299 -1.81 7.47 -14.49
CA CYS A 299 -0.37 7.26 -14.60
C CYS A 299 0.11 6.14 -13.66
N VAL A 300 1.07 5.36 -14.16
CA VAL A 300 1.73 4.27 -13.44
C VAL A 300 3.23 4.50 -13.41
N LEU A 301 3.86 4.33 -12.24
CA LEU A 301 5.31 4.24 -12.10
C LEU A 301 5.76 2.78 -11.99
N LEU A 302 6.75 2.41 -12.80
CA LEU A 302 7.48 1.14 -12.74
C LEU A 302 8.92 1.38 -12.35
N THR A 303 9.49 0.53 -11.49
CA THR A 303 10.91 0.62 -11.14
C THR A 303 11.52 -0.74 -10.82
N SER A 304 12.79 -0.93 -11.20
CA SER A 304 13.58 -2.09 -10.81
C SER A 304 15.08 -1.80 -10.95
N ALA A 305 15.89 -2.29 -10.02
CA ALA A 305 17.34 -2.07 -9.99
C ALA A 305 18.18 -3.09 -10.78
N TYR A 306 17.59 -4.22 -11.22
CA TYR A 306 18.29 -5.32 -11.90
C TYR A 306 18.81 -4.91 -13.30
N ASN A 307 18.63 -5.71 -14.34
CA ASN A 307 18.95 -5.33 -15.72
C ASN A 307 18.20 -4.07 -16.21
N GLN A 308 17.11 -3.67 -15.56
CA GLN A 308 16.34 -2.49 -15.93
C GLN A 308 16.98 -1.19 -15.40
N ASN A 309 17.46 -1.23 -14.15
CA ASN A 309 18.12 -0.14 -13.40
C ASN A 309 17.56 1.27 -13.66
N ARG A 310 16.23 1.42 -13.65
CA ARG A 310 15.55 2.69 -13.88
C ARG A 310 14.16 2.73 -13.24
N ILE A 311 13.57 3.92 -13.24
CA ILE A 311 12.15 4.18 -12.98
C ILE A 311 11.54 4.82 -14.23
N ALA A 312 10.28 4.53 -14.53
CA ALA A 312 9.54 5.11 -15.65
C ALA A 312 8.11 5.47 -15.27
N LYS A 313 7.61 6.59 -15.82
CA LYS A 313 6.19 6.98 -15.80
C LYS A 313 5.52 6.62 -17.11
N LEU A 314 4.44 5.88 -17.01
CA LEU A 314 3.57 5.51 -18.11
C LEU A 314 2.22 6.18 -17.92
N ARG A 315 1.66 6.80 -18.96
CA ARG A 315 0.24 7.16 -19.01
C ARG A 315 -0.53 5.99 -19.61
N ILE A 316 -1.64 5.62 -18.99
CA ILE A 316 -2.49 4.52 -19.44
C ILE A 316 -3.76 5.08 -20.05
N THR A 317 -4.03 4.69 -21.29
CA THR A 317 -5.24 5.03 -22.03
C THR A 317 -5.95 3.75 -22.45
N LEU A 318 -7.17 3.86 -23.00
CA LEU A 318 -7.82 2.69 -23.60
C LEU A 318 -7.14 2.18 -24.88
N LYS A 319 -6.11 2.89 -25.37
CA LYS A 319 -5.27 2.47 -26.49
C LYS A 319 -3.98 1.77 -26.06
N GLY A 320 -3.67 1.76 -24.77
CA GLY A 320 -2.48 1.10 -24.21
C GLY A 320 -1.67 1.99 -23.27
N ALA A 321 -0.42 1.60 -23.04
CA ALA A 321 0.51 2.32 -22.19
C ALA A 321 1.45 3.21 -23.02
N GLU A 322 1.60 4.47 -22.63
CA GLU A 322 2.44 5.47 -23.27
C GLU A 322 3.55 5.93 -22.31
N LEU A 323 4.81 5.70 -22.69
CA LEU A 323 5.96 6.18 -21.93
C LEU A 323 5.99 7.72 -21.93
N GLN A 324 5.95 8.31 -20.74
CA GLN A 324 6.07 9.77 -20.57
C GLN A 324 7.53 10.16 -20.31
N TRP A 325 8.18 9.49 -19.36
CA TRP A 325 9.59 9.68 -19.06
C TRP A 325 10.20 8.45 -18.40
N GLU A 326 11.53 8.37 -18.42
CA GLU A 326 12.33 7.42 -17.64
C GLU A 326 13.54 8.11 -17.00
N GLN A 327 13.99 7.59 -15.86
CA GLN A 327 15.11 8.12 -15.07
C GLN A 327 16.00 6.98 -14.57
N LYS A 328 17.33 7.17 -14.66
CA LYS A 328 18.34 6.21 -14.18
C LYS A 328 18.54 6.28 -12.66
N ALA A 329 17.44 6.31 -11.91
CA ALA A 329 17.39 6.27 -10.46
C ALA A 329 16.34 5.22 -10.06
N ALA A 330 16.78 3.97 -9.91
CA ALA A 330 15.87 2.88 -9.58
C ALA A 330 15.53 2.87 -8.09
N SER A 331 14.42 2.23 -7.76
CA SER A 331 14.25 1.53 -6.49
C SER A 331 14.30 0.03 -6.77
N LYS A 332 15.00 -0.73 -5.94
CA LYS A 332 14.92 -2.19 -6.01
C LYS A 332 13.66 -2.72 -5.35
N VAL A 333 13.20 -2.07 -4.28
CA VAL A 333 12.31 -2.68 -3.29
C VAL A 333 11.24 -1.75 -2.73
N CYS A 334 11.58 -0.49 -2.47
CA CYS A 334 10.61 0.48 -1.99
C CYS A 334 9.67 0.84 -3.13
N THR A 335 8.38 0.59 -2.96
CA THR A 335 7.35 1.05 -3.89
C THR A 335 7.33 2.57 -3.91
N PRO A 336 7.43 3.24 -5.08
CA PRO A 336 7.38 4.69 -5.14
C PRO A 336 6.10 5.26 -4.49
N LEU A 337 6.26 6.34 -3.74
CA LEU A 337 5.18 7.11 -3.14
C LEU A 337 5.01 8.39 -3.94
N ILE A 338 3.80 8.69 -4.40
CA ILE A 338 3.49 9.89 -5.18
C ILE A 338 2.70 10.85 -4.29
N TYR A 339 3.20 12.06 -4.09
CA TYR A 339 2.55 13.07 -3.26
C TYR A 339 2.87 14.48 -3.78
N TYR A 340 1.83 15.31 -3.97
CA TYR A 340 1.91 16.69 -4.49
C TYR A 340 2.97 16.93 -5.58
N GLY A 341 2.86 16.20 -6.70
CA GLY A 341 3.75 16.40 -7.84
C GLY A 341 5.18 15.87 -7.64
N HIS A 342 5.44 15.15 -6.54
CA HIS A 342 6.72 14.55 -6.25
C HIS A 342 6.63 13.03 -6.08
N VAL A 343 7.74 12.34 -6.30
CA VAL A 343 7.88 10.89 -6.14
C VAL A 343 9.00 10.59 -5.15
N TYR A 344 8.70 9.82 -4.11
CA TYR A 344 9.65 9.44 -3.06
C TYR A 344 9.85 7.93 -2.99
N TRP A 345 11.08 7.49 -2.71
CA TRP A 345 11.36 6.10 -2.31
C TRP A 345 12.67 5.99 -1.54
N ALA A 346 12.75 4.98 -0.67
CA ALA A 346 13.92 4.67 0.14
C ALA A 346 14.63 3.41 -0.38
N TRP A 347 15.75 3.58 -1.07
CA TRP A 347 16.63 2.48 -1.47
C TRP A 347 18.05 3.00 -1.71
N GLN A 348 19.03 2.48 -0.96
CA GLN A 348 20.40 2.99 -0.78
C GLN A 348 20.42 4.38 -0.14
N ASN A 349 19.77 5.35 -0.78
CA ASN A 349 19.45 6.68 -0.28
C ASN A 349 17.93 6.89 -0.35
N LEU A 350 17.46 7.99 0.23
CA LEU A 350 16.14 8.51 -0.03
C LEU A 350 16.19 9.40 -1.27
N PHE A 351 15.29 9.17 -2.22
CA PHE A 351 15.18 9.93 -3.45
C PHE A 351 13.89 10.73 -3.50
N CYS A 352 13.95 11.89 -4.17
CA CYS A 352 12.81 12.66 -4.61
C CYS A 352 12.95 13.00 -6.09
N LEU A 353 11.92 12.68 -6.88
CA LEU A 353 11.78 13.16 -8.26
C LEU A 353 10.60 14.12 -8.37
N ASP A 354 10.68 15.00 -9.36
CA ASP A 354 9.51 15.68 -9.92
C ASP A 354 8.68 14.67 -10.73
N PHE A 355 7.39 14.55 -10.42
CA PHE A 355 6.49 13.56 -11.01
C PHE A 355 6.19 13.83 -12.49
N GLU A 356 6.23 15.08 -12.94
CA GLU A 356 5.92 15.42 -14.33
C GLU A 356 7.10 15.23 -15.27
N THR A 357 8.31 15.51 -14.80
CA THR A 357 9.52 15.51 -15.62
C THR A 357 10.45 14.33 -15.37
N GLY A 358 10.31 13.64 -14.23
CA GLY A 358 11.25 12.58 -13.81
C GLY A 358 12.63 13.11 -13.40
N ARG A 359 12.78 14.43 -13.25
CA ARG A 359 14.02 15.08 -12.80
C ARG A 359 14.25 14.77 -11.33
N ILE A 360 15.47 14.37 -10.96
CA ILE A 360 15.88 14.26 -9.56
C ILE A 360 15.84 15.66 -8.95
N VAL A 361 15.00 15.85 -7.93
CA VAL A 361 14.94 17.07 -7.13
C VAL A 361 16.05 17.01 -6.09
N TRP A 362 16.10 15.91 -5.34
CA TRP A 362 17.20 15.64 -4.41
C TRP A 362 17.36 14.14 -4.14
N SER A 363 18.50 13.78 -3.60
CA SER A 363 18.77 12.47 -2.99
C SER A 363 19.63 12.66 -1.75
N GLY A 364 19.36 11.93 -0.67
CA GLY A 364 20.13 12.07 0.57
C GLY A 364 19.83 10.97 1.59
N GLY A 365 20.36 11.13 2.80
CA GLY A 365 20.26 10.12 3.87
C GLY A 365 20.98 8.80 3.55
N THR A 366 20.77 7.77 4.36
CA THR A 366 21.29 6.42 4.13
C THR A 366 20.22 5.41 4.53
N CYS A 367 19.66 4.72 3.53
CA CYS A 367 18.58 3.73 3.74
C CYS A 367 19.11 2.29 3.70
N GLY A 368 20.26 2.03 3.08
CA GLY A 368 20.69 0.65 2.83
C GLY A 368 19.77 -0.06 1.83
N ASP A 369 19.78 -1.39 1.83
CA ASP A 369 19.07 -2.14 0.80
C ASP A 369 17.57 -2.32 1.08
N ALA A 370 17.17 -2.43 2.34
CA ALA A 370 15.76 -2.48 2.77
C ALA A 370 15.24 -1.06 3.06
N GLY A 371 14.01 -0.77 2.64
CA GLY A 371 13.45 0.56 2.82
C GLY A 371 11.98 0.65 2.43
N SER A 372 11.23 1.42 3.21
CA SER A 372 9.86 1.86 2.92
C SER A 372 9.66 3.28 3.45
N CYS A 373 8.69 3.99 2.90
CA CYS A 373 8.33 5.32 3.38
C CYS A 373 6.83 5.59 3.30
N ILE A 374 6.37 6.48 4.18
CA ILE A 374 4.99 6.97 4.24
C ILE A 374 4.97 8.49 4.39
N VAL A 375 3.93 9.13 3.86
CA VAL A 375 3.68 10.57 4.04
C VAL A 375 2.54 10.78 5.02
N THR A 376 2.79 11.59 6.03
CA THR A 376 1.83 11.97 7.07
C THR A 376 1.03 13.22 6.71
N ALA A 377 -0.09 13.45 7.41
CA ALA A 377 -0.99 14.57 7.15
C ALA A 377 -0.38 15.96 7.44
N ASP A 378 0.66 16.02 8.28
CA ASP A 378 1.47 17.21 8.53
C ASP A 378 2.66 17.34 7.56
N GLU A 379 2.58 16.63 6.43
CA GLU A 379 3.50 16.72 5.29
C GLU A 379 4.94 16.40 5.68
N LYS A 380 5.11 15.25 6.32
CA LYS A 380 6.42 14.70 6.67
C LYS A 380 6.55 13.32 6.06
N LEU A 381 7.78 12.93 5.75
CA LEU A 381 8.08 11.59 5.30
C LEU A 381 8.66 10.79 6.47
N ILE A 382 7.98 9.72 6.86
CA ILE A 382 8.53 8.71 7.77
C ILE A 382 9.20 7.64 6.92
N VAL A 383 10.47 7.34 7.21
CA VAL A 383 11.29 6.37 6.49
C VAL A 383 11.69 5.26 7.45
N TRP A 384 11.39 4.01 7.08
CA TRP A 384 11.81 2.80 7.79
C TRP A 384 12.77 2.02 6.89
N ALA A 385 14.03 1.89 7.30
CA ALA A 385 15.07 1.43 6.40
C ALA A 385 16.21 0.67 7.11
N GLY A 386 17.08 0.08 6.30
CA GLY A 386 18.32 -0.56 6.71
C GLY A 386 18.09 -1.71 7.68
N ASN A 387 18.79 -1.68 8.80
CA ASN A 387 18.71 -2.68 9.87
C ASN A 387 17.80 -2.21 11.01
N GLY A 388 16.79 -1.41 10.65
CA GLY A 388 15.82 -0.86 11.56
C GLY A 388 16.16 0.53 12.06
N GLU A 389 16.57 1.39 11.13
CA GLU A 389 16.62 2.83 11.30
C GLU A 389 15.28 3.46 10.90
N LEU A 390 14.83 4.40 11.72
CA LEU A 390 13.64 5.18 11.49
C LEU A 390 14.02 6.66 11.38
N SER A 391 13.53 7.36 10.36
CA SER A 391 13.85 8.77 10.14
C SER A 391 12.59 9.57 9.80
N LEU A 392 12.55 10.81 10.24
CA LEU A 392 11.57 11.81 9.84
C LEU A 392 12.26 12.83 8.94
N VAL A 393 11.71 13.06 7.76
CA VAL A 393 12.32 13.89 6.71
C VAL A 393 11.29 14.90 6.22
N GLU A 394 11.74 16.10 5.85
CA GLU A 394 10.86 17.06 5.15
C GLU A 394 10.53 16.61 3.72
N LEU A 395 9.37 17.05 3.24
CA LEU A 395 9.00 16.93 1.83
C LEU A 395 9.67 18.02 0.99
N ALA A 396 9.81 17.75 -0.30
CA ALA A 396 10.42 18.67 -1.27
C ALA A 396 9.67 20.01 -1.40
N ASP A 397 8.38 20.07 -1.10
CA ASP A 397 7.61 21.32 -1.09
C ASP A 397 7.92 22.20 0.13
N ARG A 398 8.54 21.63 1.17
CA ARG A 398 8.80 22.29 2.46
C ARG A 398 10.28 22.56 2.71
N SER A 399 11.18 21.72 2.19
CA SER A 399 12.61 21.99 2.14
C SER A 399 13.00 22.50 0.75
N SER A 400 14.16 23.14 0.63
CA SER A 400 14.79 23.46 -0.66
C SER A 400 14.94 22.21 -1.56
N GLU A 401 15.49 22.35 -2.77
CA GLU A 401 15.89 21.24 -3.66
C GLU A 401 17.01 20.33 -3.03
N GLU A 402 16.98 20.09 -1.71
CA GLU A 402 17.94 19.35 -0.91
C GLU A 402 17.24 18.47 0.14
N TYR A 403 17.88 17.36 0.49
CA TYR A 403 17.44 16.46 1.57
C TYR A 403 17.55 17.13 2.94
N THR A 404 16.48 17.07 3.75
CA THR A 404 16.47 17.60 5.13
C THR A 404 15.90 16.57 6.11
N GLU A 405 16.78 15.92 6.87
CA GLU A 405 16.39 15.07 8.01
C GLU A 405 16.02 15.95 9.21
N LEU A 406 14.85 15.69 9.80
CA LEU A 406 14.35 16.39 10.98
C LEU A 406 14.73 15.68 12.27
N ASP A 407 14.59 14.35 12.29
CA ASP A 407 14.91 13.51 13.44
C ASP A 407 15.13 12.06 13.01
N SER A 408 15.80 11.26 13.85
CA SER A 408 15.97 9.83 13.60
C SER A 408 16.15 9.00 14.87
N MET A 409 15.67 7.76 14.80
CA MET A 409 15.90 6.72 15.78
C MET A 409 16.66 5.57 15.13
N LYS A 410 17.74 5.13 15.77
CA LYS A 410 18.60 4.06 15.27
C LYS A 410 18.43 2.81 16.10
N ARG A 411 18.66 1.65 15.49
CA ARG A 411 18.64 0.34 16.17
C ARG A 411 17.27 0.02 16.80
N ILE A 412 16.18 0.43 16.14
CA ILE A 412 14.83 0.00 16.51
C ILE A 412 14.66 -1.48 16.16
N GLY A 413 15.10 -1.89 14.98
CA GLY A 413 15.14 -3.29 14.55
C GLY A 413 16.46 -3.98 14.87
N LYS A 414 16.50 -5.29 14.64
CA LYS A 414 17.73 -6.11 14.73
C LYS A 414 18.22 -6.58 13.36
N THR A 415 17.33 -6.66 12.39
CA THR A 415 17.63 -7.08 11.01
C THR A 415 16.93 -6.20 9.99
N ASP A 416 17.00 -6.59 8.71
CA ASP A 416 16.48 -5.85 7.57
C ASP A 416 15.02 -5.37 7.77
N ALA A 417 14.82 -4.08 7.51
CA ALA A 417 13.54 -3.38 7.47
C ALA A 417 12.72 -3.71 6.21
N TRP A 418 12.62 -4.99 5.84
CA TRP A 418 11.86 -5.43 4.66
C TRP A 418 10.33 -5.22 4.79
N PRO A 419 9.71 -5.56 5.95
CA PRO A 419 8.31 -5.22 6.17
C PRO A 419 8.08 -3.70 6.11
N HIS A 420 7.02 -3.29 5.43
CA HIS A 420 6.62 -1.90 5.34
C HIS A 420 6.16 -1.38 6.70
N VAL A 421 6.52 -0.13 7.02
CA VAL A 421 6.04 0.54 8.23
C VAL A 421 4.54 0.79 8.19
N ALA A 422 3.85 0.71 9.34
CA ALA A 422 2.46 1.08 9.47
C ALA A 422 2.29 2.17 10.53
N LEU A 423 1.51 3.22 10.22
CA LEU A 423 1.06 4.24 11.17
C LEU A 423 -0.45 4.13 11.31
N SER A 424 -0.93 3.83 12.51
CA SER A 424 -2.37 3.78 12.80
C SER A 424 -2.64 4.17 14.24
N ASN A 425 -3.63 5.03 14.45
CA ASN A 425 -4.12 5.44 15.78
C ASN A 425 -3.00 5.96 16.70
N GLY A 426 -2.18 6.87 16.17
CA GLY A 426 -1.07 7.50 16.89
C GLY A 426 0.09 6.56 17.19
N ARG A 427 0.15 5.39 16.53
CA ARG A 427 1.17 4.36 16.78
C ARG A 427 1.85 3.92 15.50
N LEU A 428 3.17 3.93 15.52
CA LEU A 428 4.02 3.43 14.47
C LEU A 428 4.46 2.00 14.79
N TYR A 429 4.26 1.09 13.84
CA TYR A 429 4.61 -0.32 13.95
C TYR A 429 5.74 -0.63 12.99
N CYS A 430 6.92 -0.90 13.55
CA CYS A 430 8.12 -1.24 12.80
C CYS A 430 8.41 -2.74 13.01
N LYS A 431 8.36 -3.52 11.93
CA LYS A 431 8.70 -4.94 11.93
C LYS A 431 9.99 -5.17 11.14
N ASP A 432 10.89 -6.00 11.68
CA ASP A 432 12.04 -6.51 10.94
C ASP A 432 11.79 -7.92 10.39
N ARG A 433 12.63 -8.37 9.44
CA ARG A 433 12.49 -9.68 8.79
C ARG A 433 12.56 -10.86 9.76
N ASN A 434 13.25 -10.71 10.90
CA ASN A 434 13.32 -11.78 11.90
C ASN A 434 12.05 -11.85 12.77
N GLY A 435 11.08 -10.97 12.57
CA GLY A 435 9.81 -10.97 13.28
C GLY A 435 9.80 -10.15 14.56
N GLN A 436 10.81 -9.31 14.81
CA GLN A 436 10.72 -8.35 15.90
C GLN A 436 9.77 -7.22 15.47
N ILE A 437 8.74 -6.95 16.28
CA ILE A 437 7.84 -5.81 16.12
C ILE A 437 8.07 -4.85 17.28
N VAL A 438 8.24 -3.57 16.94
CA VAL A 438 8.29 -2.45 17.89
C VAL A 438 7.11 -1.54 17.62
N CYS A 439 6.35 -1.24 18.68
CA CYS A 439 5.34 -0.19 18.66
C CYS A 439 5.93 1.07 19.29
N LEU A 440 5.98 2.14 18.50
CA LEU A 440 6.31 3.48 18.96
C LEU A 440 5.02 4.30 19.00
N GLU A 441 4.72 4.94 20.11
CA GLU A 441 3.54 5.78 20.26
C GLU A 441 3.92 7.25 20.12
N LEU A 442 3.07 8.00 19.43
CA LEU A 442 3.16 9.45 19.27
C LEU A 442 2.50 10.11 20.48
N LEU A 443 3.26 10.79 21.32
CA LEU A 443 2.67 11.58 22.40
C LEU A 443 1.95 12.82 21.84
N PRO A 444 0.80 13.21 22.41
CA PRO A 444 0.08 14.43 22.05
C PRO A 444 0.88 15.73 22.23
#